data_AF-A0A2M8NA32-F1
#
_entry.id   AF-A0A2M8NA32-F1
#
_cell.length_a   1.000
_cell.length_b   1.000
_cell.length_c   1.000
_cell.angle_alpha   90.00
_cell.angle_beta   90.00
_cell.angle_gamma   90.00
#
_symmetry.space_group_name_H-M   'P 1'
#
loop_
_entity.id
_entity.type
_entity.pdbx_description
1 polymer ?
#
loop_
_entity_poly.entity_id
_entity_poly.type
_entity_poly.pdbx_seq_one_letter_code
_entity_poly.pdbx_strand_id
1 'polypeptide(L)'
;MKRILVVLLILTLGHSILQAQEDAIPIDIGQTVEGSLSETQPFAYYTFEADAGTVVSITLVSSDFDAYLVLLDSNGNVIAEDDDSAGRLNAMITTELSDTGVYLINATSLRAYRSEGEFAGVGNYELTLTSDDTTTTLEPIIDISIAYGDVITGNLSGEPINFTFEASSGDVITATLESDEFDTYLFLLDANGVELARNDDFEPFENTNSRIENFVIPEDGTYTLQVNSFGAVVGIDEESGTFNLALMPGVATSSTPVPIPSPTATPPPPMPSPTATPLPPIPSPTMTPLPPTSNTEIAYGDVIEGYLSTNTARFTFNGTAGDIINITLNSSDFDSYLLLYDENGFEIARDVDSGGDLNSRIGPFEL
;
A
#
# COMPACT_ATOMS: atom_id res chain seq x y z
N MET A 1 -17.89 24.74 13.48
CA MET A 1 -17.93 23.93 14.72
C MET A 1 -17.59 22.51 14.32
N LYS A 2 -16.35 22.07 14.59
CA LYS A 2 -15.94 20.69 14.34
C LYS A 2 -16.69 19.82 15.35
N ARG A 3 -17.46 18.85 14.86
CA ARG A 3 -18.10 17.84 15.69
C ARG A 3 -17.03 16.80 16.01
N ILE A 4 -16.61 16.77 17.25
CA ILE A 4 -15.77 15.69 17.80
C ILE A 4 -16.74 14.52 18.03
N LEU A 5 -16.56 13.44 17.28
CA LEU A 5 -17.17 12.16 17.59
C LEU A 5 -16.37 11.57 18.76
N VAL A 6 -16.95 11.57 19.95
CA VAL A 6 -16.44 10.76 21.07
C VAL A 6 -17.11 9.41 20.92
N VAL A 7 -16.37 8.40 20.46
CA VAL A 7 -16.79 7.00 20.59
C VAL A 7 -16.50 6.62 22.03
N LEU A 8 -17.54 6.65 22.86
CA LEU A 8 -17.52 6.08 24.19
C LEU A 8 -17.69 4.56 24.01
N LEU A 9 -16.60 3.82 24.15
CA LEU A 9 -16.61 2.36 24.15
C LEU A 9 -17.39 1.87 25.39
N ILE A 10 -18.67 1.57 25.21
CA ILE A 10 -19.46 0.84 26.21
C ILE A 10 -19.26 -0.64 25.89
N LEU A 11 -18.33 -1.29 26.60
CA LEU A 11 -18.22 -2.74 26.66
C LEU A 11 -19.54 -3.34 27.15
N THR A 12 -20.34 -3.87 26.24
CA THR A 12 -21.36 -4.89 26.51
C THR A 12 -21.19 -5.93 25.40
N LEU A 13 -20.73 -7.16 25.62
CA LEU A 13 -21.09 -8.13 26.66
C LEU A 13 -19.88 -8.63 27.51
N GLY A 14 -20.02 -8.55 28.85
CA GLY A 14 -19.40 -9.49 29.79
C GLY A 14 -18.04 -9.14 30.42
N HIS A 15 -17.09 -8.58 29.67
CA HIS A 15 -15.70 -8.43 30.16
C HIS A 15 -15.39 -6.98 30.51
N SER A 16 -15.53 -6.62 31.78
CA SER A 16 -14.94 -5.37 32.29
C SER A 16 -13.42 -5.46 32.22
N ILE A 17 -12.71 -4.37 31.88
CA ILE A 17 -11.24 -4.30 31.88
C ILE A 17 -10.64 -4.83 33.20
N LEU A 18 -11.34 -4.61 34.32
CA LEU A 18 -10.94 -5.13 35.63
C LEU A 18 -10.96 -6.67 35.74
N GLN A 19 -11.87 -7.35 35.03
CA GLN A 19 -11.89 -8.81 34.92
C GLN A 19 -10.85 -9.30 33.91
N ALA A 20 -10.68 -8.60 32.78
CA ALA A 20 -9.63 -8.91 31.81
C ALA A 20 -8.22 -8.81 32.43
N GLN A 21 -8.01 -7.89 33.36
CA GLN A 21 -6.75 -7.75 34.11
C GLN A 21 -6.56 -8.84 35.19
N GLU A 22 -7.63 -9.36 35.79
CA GLU A 22 -7.54 -10.49 36.74
C GLU A 22 -7.27 -11.84 36.03
N ASP A 23 -7.80 -12.02 34.82
CA ASP A 23 -7.63 -13.23 34.02
C ASP A 23 -6.43 -13.17 33.05
N ALA A 24 -5.69 -12.06 33.04
CA ALA A 24 -4.54 -11.88 32.17
C ALA A 24 -3.38 -12.79 32.55
N ILE A 25 -2.70 -13.32 31.54
CA ILE A 25 -1.54 -14.18 31.70
C ILE A 25 -0.29 -13.30 31.85
N PRO A 26 0.51 -13.44 32.91
CA PRO A 26 1.77 -12.72 33.02
C PRO A 26 2.73 -13.11 31.89
N ILE A 27 3.35 -12.11 31.26
CA ILE A 27 4.42 -12.27 30.28
C ILE A 27 5.62 -11.40 30.70
N ASP A 28 6.82 -11.97 30.68
CA ASP A 28 8.04 -11.24 30.97
C ASP A 28 8.61 -10.60 29.69
N ILE A 29 9.31 -9.48 29.84
CA ILE A 29 10.08 -8.90 28.74
C ILE A 29 11.16 -9.88 28.28
N GLY A 30 11.24 -10.09 26.96
CA GLY A 30 12.11 -11.07 26.31
C GLY A 30 11.44 -12.44 26.10
N GLN A 31 10.16 -12.59 26.44
CA GLN A 31 9.42 -13.84 26.33
C GLN A 31 8.60 -13.91 25.04
N THR A 32 8.54 -15.12 24.46
CA THR A 32 7.55 -15.52 23.46
C THR A 32 6.61 -16.55 24.08
N VAL A 33 5.30 -16.40 23.83
CA VAL A 33 4.26 -17.33 24.28
C VAL A 33 3.41 -17.78 23.09
N GLU A 34 3.04 -19.05 23.10
CA GLU A 34 2.05 -19.60 22.18
C GLU A 34 0.66 -19.51 22.81
N GLY A 35 -0.35 -19.20 21.98
CA GLY A 35 -1.76 -19.13 22.41
C GLY A 35 -2.72 -19.51 21.30
N SER A 36 -4.02 -19.46 21.59
CA SER A 36 -5.06 -19.66 20.59
C SER A 36 -6.32 -18.85 20.90
N LEU A 37 -7.01 -18.38 19.87
CA LEU A 37 -8.30 -17.73 19.93
C LEU A 37 -9.40 -18.69 19.48
N SER A 38 -10.58 -18.56 20.07
CA SER A 38 -11.77 -19.34 19.71
C SER A 38 -13.01 -18.45 19.67
N GLU A 39 -14.11 -18.91 19.08
CA GLU A 39 -15.37 -18.16 19.04
C GLU A 39 -15.88 -17.81 20.45
N THR A 40 -15.60 -18.65 21.45
CA THR A 40 -15.99 -18.42 22.85
C THR A 40 -14.94 -17.66 23.67
N GLN A 41 -13.73 -17.48 23.11
CA GLN A 41 -12.63 -16.73 23.72
C GLN A 41 -11.89 -15.97 22.60
N PRO A 42 -12.46 -14.87 22.11
CA PRO A 42 -11.94 -14.13 20.96
C PRO A 42 -10.84 -13.12 21.33
N PHE A 43 -10.57 -12.96 22.62
CA PHE A 43 -9.53 -12.09 23.17
C PHE A 43 -8.64 -12.90 24.10
N ALA A 44 -7.34 -12.62 24.05
CA ALA A 44 -6.38 -13.09 25.03
C ALA A 44 -5.66 -11.90 25.66
N TYR A 45 -5.59 -11.91 26.98
CA TYR A 45 -5.04 -10.80 27.75
C TYR A 45 -3.73 -11.21 28.40
N TYR A 46 -2.73 -10.35 28.30
CA TYR A 46 -1.42 -10.53 28.92
C TYR A 46 -1.02 -9.30 29.72
N THR A 47 -0.31 -9.49 30.81
CA THR A 47 0.19 -8.38 31.64
C THR A 47 1.69 -8.45 31.80
N PHE A 48 2.33 -7.27 31.79
CA PHE A 48 3.75 -7.12 32.12
C PHE A 48 3.96 -5.85 32.95
N GLU A 49 5.07 -5.79 33.68
CA GLU A 49 5.50 -4.60 34.41
C GLU A 49 6.68 -3.95 33.68
N ALA A 50 6.68 -2.62 33.58
CA ALA A 50 7.78 -1.87 32.98
C ALA A 50 7.96 -0.50 33.67
N ASP A 51 9.17 0.05 33.55
CA ASP A 51 9.50 1.38 34.06
C ASP A 51 9.17 2.46 33.02
N ALA A 52 8.95 3.70 33.50
CA ALA A 52 8.84 4.85 32.61
C ALA A 52 10.12 5.01 31.78
N GLY A 53 9.95 5.22 30.47
CA GLY A 53 11.02 5.32 29.48
C GLY A 53 11.44 3.99 28.86
N THR A 54 10.86 2.86 29.28
CA THR A 54 11.09 1.57 28.60
C THR A 54 10.46 1.61 27.20
N VAL A 55 11.25 1.30 26.17
CA VAL A 55 10.75 1.05 24.82
C VAL A 55 10.43 -0.43 24.70
N VAL A 56 9.16 -0.75 24.47
CA VAL A 56 8.69 -2.13 24.27
C VAL A 56 8.36 -2.38 22.81
N SER A 57 8.63 -3.59 22.35
CA SER A 57 8.13 -4.11 21.08
C SER A 57 7.28 -5.35 21.36
N ILE A 58 6.04 -5.34 20.87
CA ILE A 58 5.04 -6.39 21.07
C ILE A 58 4.63 -6.89 19.70
N THR A 59 4.92 -8.15 19.40
CA THR A 59 4.62 -8.76 18.10
C THR A 59 3.64 -9.90 18.25
N LEU A 60 2.55 -9.89 17.49
CA LEU A 60 1.54 -10.94 17.43
C LEU A 60 1.52 -11.56 16.04
N VAL A 61 1.95 -12.82 15.95
CA VAL A 61 2.01 -13.57 14.70
C VAL A 61 0.92 -14.64 14.66
N SER A 62 0.10 -14.67 13.61
CA SER A 62 -0.83 -15.76 13.35
C SER A 62 -0.93 -16.11 11.86
N SER A 63 -0.90 -17.40 11.54
CA SER A 63 -1.26 -17.90 10.21
C SER A 63 -2.76 -18.13 10.03
N ASP A 64 -3.52 -18.12 11.11
CA ASP A 64 -4.90 -18.60 11.14
C ASP A 64 -5.92 -17.44 11.11
N PHE A 65 -5.51 -16.24 11.53
CA PHE A 65 -6.36 -15.07 11.55
C PHE A 65 -5.56 -13.79 11.31
N ASP A 66 -6.29 -12.74 10.97
CA ASP A 66 -5.77 -11.37 10.86
C ASP A 66 -5.58 -10.76 12.25
N ALA A 67 -4.33 -10.51 12.64
CA ALA A 67 -3.92 -10.17 13.99
C ALA A 67 -4.31 -8.73 14.36
N TYR A 68 -4.55 -8.50 15.65
CA TYR A 68 -4.83 -7.17 16.18
C TYR A 68 -4.29 -7.08 17.60
N LEU A 69 -3.46 -6.08 17.85
CA LEU A 69 -2.90 -5.78 19.15
C LEU A 69 -3.48 -4.47 19.70
N VAL A 70 -3.80 -4.47 20.99
CA VAL A 70 -4.04 -3.23 21.75
C VAL A 70 -3.20 -3.27 23.01
N LEU A 71 -2.40 -2.23 23.22
CA LEU A 71 -1.66 -1.99 24.44
C LEU A 71 -2.41 -0.96 25.28
N LEU A 72 -2.66 -1.28 26.56
CA LEU A 72 -3.35 -0.43 27.50
C LEU A 72 -2.52 -0.15 28.75
N ASP A 73 -2.74 1.03 29.34
CA ASP A 73 -2.19 1.42 30.64
C ASP A 73 -2.95 0.76 31.80
N SER A 74 -2.44 0.95 33.02
CA SER A 74 -3.07 0.44 34.26
C SER A 74 -4.48 0.97 34.54
N ASN A 75 -4.92 2.05 33.88
CA ASN A 75 -6.27 2.61 33.98
C ASN A 75 -7.20 2.09 32.87
N GLY A 76 -6.69 1.27 31.94
CA GLY A 76 -7.42 0.78 30.78
C GLY A 76 -7.52 1.78 29.63
N ASN A 77 -6.67 2.81 29.59
CA ASN A 77 -6.55 3.68 28.43
C ASN A 77 -5.69 3.01 27.36
N VAL A 78 -6.10 3.11 26.09
CA VAL A 78 -5.30 2.65 24.96
C VAL A 78 -4.07 3.55 24.80
N ILE A 79 -2.90 2.92 24.76
CA ILE A 79 -1.60 3.55 24.49
C ILE A 79 -1.31 3.47 22.99
N ALA A 80 -1.47 2.28 22.43
CA ALA A 80 -1.22 1.98 21.02
C ALA A 80 -2.07 0.78 20.58
N GLU A 81 -2.36 0.72 19.29
CA GLU A 81 -3.02 -0.39 18.62
C GLU A 81 -2.38 -0.60 17.24
N ASP A 82 -2.37 -1.83 16.74
CA ASP A 82 -1.77 -2.20 15.45
C ASP A 82 -2.35 -3.52 14.93
N ASP A 83 -2.42 -3.69 13.60
CA ASP A 83 -2.94 -4.89 12.93
C ASP A 83 -2.01 -5.53 11.87
N ASP A 84 -1.10 -4.78 11.26
CA ASP A 84 -0.31 -5.27 10.11
C ASP A 84 1.18 -4.85 10.11
N SER A 85 1.68 -4.16 11.13
CA SER A 85 3.07 -3.67 11.15
C SER A 85 4.14 -4.74 11.43
N ALA A 86 3.79 -6.02 11.60
CA ALA A 86 4.75 -7.14 11.67
C ALA A 86 4.82 -7.99 10.39
N GLY A 87 4.18 -7.50 9.34
CA GLY A 87 4.12 -8.13 8.03
C GLY A 87 2.94 -9.08 7.83
N ARG A 88 2.42 -9.15 6.61
CA ARG A 88 1.22 -9.89 6.18
C ARG A 88 -0.05 -9.45 6.92
N LEU A 89 -0.45 -10.23 7.91
CA LEU A 89 -1.63 -10.04 8.75
C LEU A 89 -1.24 -10.11 10.24
N ASN A 90 0.02 -9.77 10.54
CA ASN A 90 0.60 -9.85 11.87
C ASN A 90 0.78 -8.43 12.43
N ALA A 91 0.51 -8.25 13.72
CA ALA A 91 0.55 -6.94 14.36
C ALA A 91 1.86 -6.73 15.12
N MET A 92 2.41 -5.51 15.07
CA MET A 92 3.55 -5.09 15.89
C MET A 92 3.36 -3.69 16.47
N ILE A 93 3.41 -3.59 17.79
CA ILE A 93 3.46 -2.30 18.51
C ILE A 93 4.89 -2.06 18.98
N THR A 94 5.51 -0.94 18.59
CA THR A 94 6.75 -0.44 19.19
C THR A 94 6.52 0.93 19.80
N THR A 95 6.67 1.09 21.12
CA THR A 95 6.39 2.35 21.82
C THR A 95 7.22 2.55 23.08
N GLU A 96 7.53 3.80 23.40
CA GLU A 96 8.09 4.23 24.70
C GLU A 96 6.96 4.39 25.73
N LEU A 97 7.13 3.78 26.90
CA LEU A 97 6.13 3.81 27.97
C LEU A 97 6.33 5.04 28.86
N SER A 98 5.28 5.83 29.07
CA SER A 98 5.40 7.12 29.80
C SER A 98 5.44 6.99 31.32
N ASP A 99 4.90 5.90 31.87
CA ASP A 99 4.74 5.71 33.32
C ASP A 99 5.36 4.38 33.79
N THR A 100 5.84 4.31 35.03
CA THR A 100 6.19 3.02 35.65
C THR A 100 4.91 2.34 36.11
N GLY A 101 4.69 1.08 35.72
CA GLY A 101 3.52 0.34 36.17
C GLY A 101 3.24 -0.95 35.43
N VAL A 102 2.03 -1.48 35.66
CA VAL A 102 1.49 -2.66 34.99
C VAL A 102 0.79 -2.22 33.70
N TYR A 103 1.07 -2.94 32.63
CA TYR A 103 0.48 -2.75 31.31
C TYR A 103 -0.32 -3.99 30.91
N LEU A 104 -1.34 -3.80 30.07
CA LEU A 104 -2.21 -4.86 29.57
C LEU A 104 -2.11 -4.94 28.05
N ILE A 105 -1.79 -6.12 27.53
CA ILE A 105 -1.81 -6.44 26.11
C ILE A 105 -3.11 -7.20 25.83
N ASN A 106 -3.88 -6.75 24.86
CA ASN A 106 -5.01 -7.47 24.29
C ASN A 106 -4.59 -8.00 22.92
N ALA A 107 -4.39 -9.32 22.82
CA ALA A 107 -4.15 -10.03 21.58
C ALA A 107 -5.50 -10.57 21.05
N THR A 108 -5.87 -10.15 19.85
CA THR A 108 -7.13 -10.55 19.21
C THR A 108 -6.99 -10.61 17.69
N SER A 109 -8.10 -10.83 16.99
CA SER A 109 -8.16 -10.72 15.54
C SER A 109 -8.84 -9.42 15.12
N LEU A 110 -8.48 -8.86 13.96
CA LEU A 110 -9.09 -7.63 13.42
C LEU A 110 -10.62 -7.78 13.32
N ARG A 111 -11.08 -8.97 12.94
CA ARG A 111 -12.51 -9.32 12.87
C ARG A 111 -13.19 -9.29 14.24
N ALA A 112 -12.56 -9.84 15.27
CA ALA A 112 -13.07 -9.79 16.64
C ALA A 112 -13.11 -8.36 17.16
N TYR A 113 -12.07 -7.57 16.88
CA TYR A 113 -12.03 -6.17 17.28
C TYR A 113 -13.17 -5.36 16.63
N ARG A 114 -13.30 -5.41 15.30
CA ARG A 114 -14.31 -4.65 14.53
C ARG A 114 -15.75 -5.06 14.84
N SER A 115 -15.96 -6.29 15.30
CA SER A 115 -17.29 -6.81 15.63
C SER A 115 -17.59 -6.82 17.14
N GLU A 116 -16.73 -6.20 17.95
CA GLU A 116 -16.86 -6.21 19.42
C GLU A 116 -16.98 -7.64 20.00
N GLY A 117 -16.30 -8.60 19.35
CA GLY A 117 -16.27 -10.02 19.72
C GLY A 117 -17.45 -10.85 19.20
N GLU A 118 -18.36 -10.29 18.39
CA GLU A 118 -19.47 -11.05 17.79
C GLU A 118 -18.96 -12.08 16.75
N PHE A 119 -17.89 -11.75 16.03
CA PHE A 119 -17.25 -12.63 15.06
C PHE A 119 -15.73 -12.63 15.27
N ALA A 120 -15.11 -13.80 15.37
CA ALA A 120 -13.68 -13.89 15.61
C ALA A 120 -12.96 -14.61 14.46
N GLY A 121 -11.77 -14.11 14.12
CA GLY A 121 -10.72 -14.98 13.61
C GLY A 121 -10.27 -15.92 14.73
N VAL A 122 -10.14 -17.21 14.42
CA VAL A 122 -9.86 -18.26 15.40
C VAL A 122 -8.66 -19.08 14.93
N GLY A 123 -7.88 -19.57 15.87
CA GLY A 123 -6.67 -20.33 15.58
C GLY A 123 -5.53 -19.97 16.51
N ASN A 124 -4.33 -20.44 16.19
CA ASN A 124 -3.15 -20.30 17.03
C ASN A 124 -2.39 -19.01 16.72
N TYR A 125 -1.64 -18.53 17.70
CA TYR A 125 -0.73 -17.40 17.55
C TYR A 125 0.52 -17.54 18.41
N GLU A 126 1.54 -16.79 18.05
CA GLU A 126 2.71 -16.49 18.88
C GLU A 126 2.71 -15.02 19.26
N LEU A 127 2.81 -14.71 20.55
CA LEU A 127 2.96 -13.36 21.07
C LEU A 127 4.38 -13.22 21.64
N THR A 128 5.14 -12.26 21.14
CA THR A 128 6.48 -11.93 21.63
C THR A 128 6.48 -10.54 22.25
N LEU A 129 7.03 -10.42 23.46
CA LEU A 129 7.31 -9.14 24.12
C LEU A 129 8.81 -8.99 24.26
N THR A 130 9.38 -7.93 23.72
CA THR A 130 10.78 -7.53 23.92
C THR A 130 10.85 -6.09 24.41
N SER A 131 12.00 -5.72 24.94
CA SER A 131 12.34 -4.31 25.17
C SER A 131 13.72 -4.04 24.62
N ASP A 132 13.90 -2.87 24.04
CA ASP A 132 15.23 -2.32 23.88
C ASP A 132 15.63 -1.68 25.20
N ASP A 133 16.26 -2.47 26.08
CA ASP A 133 16.79 -2.02 27.38
C ASP A 133 18.04 -1.13 27.22
N THR A 134 18.24 -0.62 26.02
CA THR A 134 19.25 0.36 25.71
C THR A 134 18.60 1.73 25.86
N THR A 135 19.08 2.51 26.84
CA THR A 135 19.03 3.96 26.76
C THR A 135 19.78 4.39 25.50
N THR A 136 19.09 4.30 24.37
CA THR A 136 19.54 4.73 23.06
C THR A 136 18.54 5.79 22.69
N THR A 137 18.97 7.04 22.85
CA THR A 137 18.52 8.13 21.99
C THR A 137 18.14 7.57 20.63
N LEU A 138 16.87 7.70 20.22
CA LEU A 138 16.34 7.31 18.90
C LEU A 138 17.46 7.39 17.85
N GLU A 139 18.08 6.26 17.53
CA GLU A 139 18.80 6.13 16.28
C GLU A 139 17.69 5.82 15.27
N PRO A 140 17.50 6.66 14.25
CA PRO A 140 16.47 6.41 13.27
C PRO A 140 16.73 5.06 12.60
N ILE A 141 15.65 4.49 12.07
CA ILE A 141 15.61 3.67 10.85
C ILE A 141 16.88 3.95 10.05
N ILE A 142 17.69 2.94 9.72
CA ILE A 142 19.02 3.14 9.11
C ILE A 142 18.85 3.96 7.83
N ASP A 143 18.99 5.28 7.92
CA ASP A 143 19.03 6.20 6.81
C ASP A 143 20.41 6.03 6.18
N ILE A 144 20.48 5.21 5.14
CA ILE A 144 21.74 4.95 4.45
C ILE A 144 22.00 6.13 3.53
N SER A 145 22.96 6.99 3.90
CA SER A 145 23.33 8.13 3.07
C SER A 145 24.02 7.66 1.77
N ILE A 146 23.50 8.11 0.64
CA ILE A 146 24.02 7.84 -0.71
C ILE A 146 24.26 9.16 -1.47
N ALA A 147 25.06 9.09 -2.53
CA ALA A 147 25.37 10.20 -3.41
C ALA A 147 25.04 9.87 -4.87
N TYR A 148 24.99 10.90 -5.71
CA TYR A 148 24.87 10.73 -7.15
C TYR A 148 26.01 9.87 -7.71
N GLY A 149 25.65 8.86 -8.49
CA GLY A 149 26.56 7.87 -9.04
C GLY A 149 26.66 6.58 -8.23
N ASP A 150 26.03 6.50 -7.05
CA ASP A 150 26.04 5.30 -6.24
C ASP A 150 25.14 4.20 -6.81
N VAL A 151 25.61 2.97 -6.67
CA VAL A 151 24.86 1.75 -6.91
C VAL A 151 25.03 0.86 -5.68
N ILE A 152 23.93 0.60 -4.99
CA ILE A 152 23.88 -0.16 -3.75
C ILE A 152 23.22 -1.49 -4.00
N THR A 153 23.87 -2.58 -3.59
CA THR A 153 23.22 -3.89 -3.50
C THR A 153 22.77 -4.11 -2.06
N GLY A 154 21.49 -4.42 -1.88
CA GLY A 154 20.87 -4.65 -0.57
C GLY A 154 20.00 -5.90 -0.52
N ASN A 155 19.35 -6.10 0.62
CA ASN A 155 18.34 -7.14 0.81
C ASN A 155 17.16 -6.53 1.56
N LEU A 156 15.95 -6.66 1.00
CA LEU A 156 14.69 -6.25 1.60
C LEU A 156 14.11 -7.44 2.37
N SER A 157 13.70 -7.23 3.63
CA SER A 157 13.22 -8.31 4.51
C SER A 157 11.90 -7.94 5.22
N GLY A 158 10.97 -7.33 4.50
CA GLY A 158 9.64 -6.93 4.99
C GLY A 158 9.53 -5.43 5.26
N GLU A 159 10.47 -4.87 6.01
CA GLU A 159 10.48 -3.43 6.30
C GLU A 159 11.03 -2.58 5.15
N PRO A 160 10.47 -1.39 4.87
CA PRO A 160 11.02 -0.48 3.89
C PRO A 160 12.41 0.03 4.33
N ILE A 161 13.30 0.22 3.35
CA ILE A 161 14.66 0.73 3.59
C ILE A 161 14.77 2.14 3.04
N ASN A 162 15.19 3.08 3.88
CA ASN A 162 15.38 4.47 3.52
C ASN A 162 16.84 4.77 3.13
N PHE A 163 17.03 5.39 1.98
CA PHE A 163 18.31 5.92 1.52
C PHE A 163 18.22 7.43 1.38
N THR A 164 19.07 8.17 2.08
CA THR A 164 19.03 9.64 2.07
C THR A 164 20.11 10.23 1.16
N PHE A 165 19.80 11.32 0.47
CA PHE A 165 20.76 12.04 -0.36
C PHE A 165 20.51 13.55 -0.33
N GLU A 166 21.56 14.33 -0.53
CA GLU A 166 21.47 15.79 -0.65
C GLU A 166 21.30 16.19 -2.11
N ALA A 167 20.36 17.09 -2.39
CA ALA A 167 20.09 17.61 -3.72
C ALA A 167 19.85 19.13 -3.71
N SER A 168 20.16 19.79 -4.82
CA SER A 168 19.88 21.20 -5.05
C SER A 168 18.66 21.39 -5.95
N SER A 169 17.93 22.48 -5.77
CA SER A 169 16.82 22.89 -6.63
C SER A 169 17.26 22.95 -8.10
N GLY A 170 16.50 22.28 -8.96
CA GLY A 170 16.81 22.14 -10.39
C GLY A 170 17.77 21.01 -10.74
N ASP A 171 18.31 20.28 -9.76
CA ASP A 171 18.96 18.99 -10.04
C ASP A 171 17.95 18.07 -10.73
N VAL A 172 18.44 17.28 -11.69
CA VAL A 172 17.65 16.22 -12.32
C VAL A 172 18.22 14.90 -11.84
N ILE A 173 17.37 14.01 -11.34
CA ILE A 173 17.79 12.69 -10.86
C ILE A 173 17.07 11.58 -11.63
N THR A 174 17.74 10.44 -11.75
CA THR A 174 17.13 9.17 -12.11
C THR A 174 17.47 8.16 -11.03
N ALA A 175 16.46 7.64 -10.35
CA ALA A 175 16.60 6.57 -9.37
C ALA A 175 16.01 5.27 -9.94
N THR A 176 16.79 4.19 -9.96
CA THR A 176 16.36 2.88 -10.45
C THR A 176 16.49 1.86 -9.33
N LEU A 177 15.44 1.08 -9.09
CA LEU A 177 15.42 -0.04 -8.17
C LEU A 177 15.15 -1.32 -8.96
N GLU A 178 16.06 -2.28 -8.87
CA GLU A 178 15.99 -3.54 -9.61
C GLU A 178 16.00 -4.74 -8.66
N SER A 179 15.12 -5.70 -8.89
CA SER A 179 15.16 -7.02 -8.23
C SER A 179 14.65 -8.11 -9.16
N ASP A 180 15.33 -9.25 -9.13
CA ASP A 180 14.84 -10.50 -9.76
C ASP A 180 14.02 -11.35 -8.77
N GLU A 181 13.96 -10.95 -7.50
CA GLU A 181 13.39 -11.75 -6.39
C GLU A 181 12.05 -11.23 -5.89
N PHE A 182 11.72 -9.96 -6.14
CA PHE A 182 10.46 -9.34 -5.75
C PHE A 182 10.02 -8.25 -6.73
N ASP A 183 8.72 -7.95 -6.75
CA ASP A 183 8.15 -6.82 -7.46
C ASP A 183 8.47 -5.53 -6.70
N THR A 184 9.23 -4.62 -7.32
CA THR A 184 9.83 -3.48 -6.62
C THR A 184 8.87 -2.31 -6.52
N TYR A 185 9.00 -1.50 -5.46
CA TYR A 185 8.27 -0.24 -5.33
C TYR A 185 9.20 0.83 -4.73
N LEU A 186 9.46 1.89 -5.49
CA LEU A 186 10.33 2.98 -5.10
C LEU A 186 9.54 4.28 -4.87
N PHE A 187 9.76 4.92 -3.72
CA PHE A 187 9.27 6.28 -3.43
C PHE A 187 10.42 7.27 -3.34
N LEU A 188 10.16 8.50 -3.77
CA LEU A 188 10.97 9.68 -3.49
C LEU A 188 10.18 10.59 -2.54
N LEU A 189 10.76 10.86 -1.37
CA LEU A 189 10.18 11.69 -0.33
C LEU A 189 11.03 12.96 -0.12
N ASP A 190 10.36 14.06 0.24
CA ASP A 190 11.01 15.30 0.67
C ASP A 190 11.56 15.21 2.11
N ALA A 191 12.22 16.28 2.58
CA ALA A 191 12.79 16.35 3.93
C ALA A 191 11.76 16.22 5.07
N ASN A 192 10.47 16.39 4.79
CA ASN A 192 9.37 16.24 5.75
C ASN A 192 8.69 14.85 5.63
N GLY A 193 9.18 13.98 4.76
CA GLY A 193 8.58 12.67 4.47
C GLY A 193 7.38 12.73 3.53
N VAL A 194 7.14 13.87 2.86
CA VAL A 194 6.07 14.00 1.87
C VAL A 194 6.51 13.33 0.57
N GLU A 195 5.67 12.47 0.02
CA GLU A 195 5.92 11.84 -1.27
C GLU A 195 5.90 12.88 -2.41
N LEU A 196 6.95 12.82 -3.23
CA LEU A 196 7.12 13.65 -4.42
C LEU A 196 6.94 12.85 -5.72
N ALA A 197 7.34 11.58 -5.70
CA ALA A 197 7.16 10.65 -6.81
C ALA A 197 7.22 9.22 -6.29
N ARG A 198 6.59 8.30 -7.03
CA ARG A 198 6.70 6.86 -6.80
C ARG A 198 6.58 6.10 -8.13
N ASN A 199 7.17 4.92 -8.20
CA ASN A 199 7.01 4.02 -9.34
C ASN A 199 7.24 2.58 -8.86
N ASP A 200 6.47 1.64 -9.40
CA ASP A 200 6.57 0.19 -9.18
C ASP A 200 7.08 -0.51 -10.46
N ASP A 201 6.53 -0.16 -11.63
CA ASP A 201 6.86 -0.80 -12.91
C ASP A 201 7.31 0.21 -14.01
N PHE A 202 8.61 0.44 -14.16
CA PHE A 202 9.10 1.40 -15.17
C PHE A 202 8.97 0.88 -16.61
N GLU A 203 9.25 -0.40 -16.83
CA GLU A 203 9.04 -1.09 -18.12
C GLU A 203 7.99 -2.19 -17.94
N PRO A 204 6.70 -1.81 -17.89
CA PRO A 204 5.62 -2.77 -17.67
C PRO A 204 5.72 -3.92 -18.66
N PHE A 205 5.59 -5.15 -18.17
CA PHE A 205 5.65 -6.41 -18.94
C PHE A 205 7.05 -6.88 -19.38
N GLU A 206 8.12 -6.10 -19.20
CA GLU A 206 9.51 -6.59 -19.38
C GLU A 206 10.12 -7.02 -18.06
N ASN A 207 9.88 -6.24 -17.00
CA ASN A 207 10.31 -6.51 -15.63
C ASN A 207 9.38 -5.79 -14.64
N THR A 208 9.61 -6.04 -13.36
CA THR A 208 8.92 -5.44 -12.21
C THR A 208 9.83 -4.43 -11.49
N ASN A 209 10.76 -3.81 -12.25
CA ASN A 209 11.73 -2.86 -11.70
C ASN A 209 11.15 -1.45 -11.72
N SER A 210 11.37 -0.72 -10.64
CA SER A 210 10.94 0.67 -10.51
C SER A 210 11.99 1.64 -11.04
N ARG A 211 11.53 2.76 -11.61
CA ARG A 211 12.39 3.90 -11.91
C ARG A 211 11.64 5.22 -11.82
N ILE A 212 12.21 6.14 -11.05
CA ILE A 212 11.84 7.55 -11.04
C ILE A 212 12.78 8.24 -12.03
N GLU A 213 12.32 8.46 -13.26
CA GLU A 213 13.16 8.94 -14.36
C GLU A 213 13.11 10.48 -14.51
N ASN A 214 14.29 11.11 -14.59
CA ASN A 214 14.46 12.54 -14.86
C ASN A 214 13.64 13.48 -13.95
N PHE A 215 13.47 13.12 -12.67
CA PHE A 215 12.74 13.94 -11.71
C PHE A 215 13.53 15.22 -11.39
N VAL A 216 12.87 16.38 -11.44
CA VAL A 216 13.47 17.69 -11.16
C VAL A 216 13.26 18.05 -9.70
N ILE A 217 14.35 18.20 -8.97
CA ILE A 217 14.35 18.52 -7.54
C ILE A 217 13.78 19.93 -7.33
N PRO A 218 12.72 20.09 -6.50
CA PRO A 218 12.04 21.37 -6.35
C PRO A 218 12.83 22.37 -5.49
N GLU A 219 13.45 21.91 -4.40
CA GLU A 219 14.15 22.76 -3.43
C GLU A 219 15.48 22.16 -2.98
N ASP A 220 16.40 22.99 -2.49
CA ASP A 220 17.64 22.49 -1.89
C ASP A 220 17.31 21.73 -0.59
N GLY A 221 17.88 20.54 -0.39
CA GLY A 221 17.71 19.81 0.86
C GLY A 221 18.04 18.32 0.78
N THR A 222 17.73 17.63 1.88
CA THR A 222 17.81 16.17 2.00
C THR A 222 16.53 15.53 1.46
N TYR A 223 16.69 14.48 0.67
CA TYR A 223 15.60 13.68 0.11
C TYR A 223 15.81 12.21 0.48
N THR A 224 14.72 11.44 0.47
CA THR A 224 14.74 10.02 0.79
C THR A 224 14.24 9.20 -0.39
N LEU A 225 15.02 8.21 -0.81
CA LEU A 225 14.55 7.08 -1.62
C LEU A 225 14.14 5.96 -0.66
N GLN A 226 12.86 5.63 -0.65
CA GLN A 226 12.34 4.51 0.15
C GLN A 226 12.13 3.31 -0.75
N VAL A 227 12.87 2.23 -0.47
CA VAL A 227 12.80 0.94 -1.16
C VAL A 227 11.76 0.07 -0.47
N ASN A 228 10.80 -0.43 -1.24
CA ASN A 228 9.75 -1.33 -0.78
C ASN A 228 9.45 -2.41 -1.84
N SER A 229 8.60 -3.38 -1.52
CA SER A 229 8.00 -4.29 -2.51
C SER A 229 6.57 -3.90 -2.81
N PHE A 230 6.11 -4.15 -4.04
CA PHE A 230 4.75 -3.82 -4.48
C PHE A 230 3.72 -4.43 -3.54
N GLY A 231 3.85 -5.73 -3.28
CA GLY A 231 2.87 -6.46 -2.48
C GLY A 231 2.82 -6.04 -1.01
N ALA A 232 3.93 -5.53 -0.45
CA ALA A 232 3.94 -4.89 0.88
C ALA A 232 3.14 -3.58 0.89
N VAL A 233 3.32 -2.74 -0.12
CA VAL A 233 2.62 -1.44 -0.19
C VAL A 233 1.12 -1.60 -0.47
N VAL A 234 0.73 -2.61 -1.25
CA VAL A 234 -0.67 -2.82 -1.62
C VAL A 234 -1.41 -3.85 -0.75
N GLY A 235 -0.73 -4.44 0.23
CA GLY A 235 -1.32 -5.34 1.22
C GLY A 235 -1.76 -6.70 0.67
N ILE A 236 -1.02 -7.27 -0.29
CA ILE A 236 -1.34 -8.60 -0.87
C ILE A 236 -0.35 -9.68 -0.45
N ASP A 237 0.93 -9.55 -0.80
CA ASP A 237 2.00 -10.51 -0.53
C ASP A 237 3.31 -9.74 -0.34
N GLU A 238 3.83 -9.70 0.88
CA GLU A 238 5.12 -9.08 1.14
C GLU A 238 6.25 -9.92 0.56
N GLU A 239 6.78 -9.45 -0.55
CA GLU A 239 7.93 -10.05 -1.21
C GLU A 239 9.22 -9.46 -0.65
N SER A 240 10.24 -10.30 -0.53
CA SER A 240 11.53 -10.01 0.08
C SER A 240 12.64 -10.58 -0.78
N GLY A 241 13.80 -9.96 -0.80
CA GLY A 241 14.91 -10.46 -1.62
C GLY A 241 16.03 -9.46 -1.83
N THR A 242 17.02 -9.87 -2.63
CA THR A 242 18.11 -8.98 -3.00
C THR A 242 17.66 -7.90 -4.00
N PHE A 243 18.23 -6.70 -3.90
CA PHE A 243 17.96 -5.60 -4.83
C PHE A 243 19.23 -4.82 -5.18
N ASN A 244 19.17 -4.09 -6.30
CA ASN A 244 20.12 -3.04 -6.65
C ASN A 244 19.40 -1.69 -6.74
N LEU A 245 19.86 -0.70 -5.97
CA LEU A 245 19.40 0.68 -6.04
C LEU A 245 20.49 1.53 -6.68
N ALA A 246 20.16 2.27 -7.74
CA ALA A 246 21.07 3.19 -8.40
C ALA A 246 20.50 4.62 -8.38
N LEU A 247 21.27 5.60 -7.93
CA LEU A 247 20.92 7.01 -7.97
C LEU A 247 21.86 7.75 -8.92
N MET A 248 21.37 8.10 -10.11
CA MET A 248 22.16 8.76 -11.15
C MET A 248 21.75 10.22 -11.33
N PRO A 249 22.69 11.12 -11.66
CA PRO A 249 22.32 12.44 -12.15
C PRO A 249 21.64 12.28 -13.52
N GLY A 250 20.43 12.82 -13.65
CA GLY A 250 19.72 12.92 -14.91
C GLY A 250 20.28 14.04 -15.80
N VAL A 251 19.98 13.97 -17.09
CA VAL A 251 20.29 15.07 -18.03
C VAL A 251 18.99 15.81 -18.28
N ALA A 252 18.93 17.09 -17.91
CA ALA A 252 17.82 17.95 -18.30
C ALA A 252 17.71 17.97 -19.84
N THR A 253 16.79 17.19 -20.40
CA THR A 253 16.44 17.35 -21.81
C THR A 253 15.59 18.61 -21.91
N SER A 254 16.21 19.70 -22.38
CA SER A 254 15.48 20.91 -22.73
C SER A 254 14.57 20.59 -23.92
N SER A 255 13.35 20.14 -23.65
CA SER A 255 12.28 20.12 -24.64
C SER A 255 11.84 21.56 -24.87
N THR A 256 12.57 22.26 -25.73
CA THR A 256 12.00 23.43 -26.39
C THR A 256 10.77 22.95 -27.17
N PRO A 257 9.57 23.50 -26.95
CA PRO A 257 8.38 23.04 -27.66
C PRO A 257 8.61 23.27 -29.14
N VAL A 258 8.65 22.18 -29.91
CA VAL A 258 8.67 22.25 -31.37
C VAL A 258 7.34 22.91 -31.78
N PRO A 259 7.36 24.03 -32.52
CA PRO A 259 6.12 24.67 -32.95
C PRO A 259 5.33 23.70 -33.81
N ILE A 260 4.13 23.34 -33.36
CA ILE A 260 3.19 22.50 -34.09
C ILE A 260 2.87 23.18 -35.43
N PRO A 261 3.16 22.58 -36.59
CA PRO A 261 2.72 23.14 -37.87
C PRO A 261 1.20 23.11 -37.95
N SER A 262 0.60 24.24 -38.34
CA SER A 262 -0.83 24.38 -38.59
C SER A 262 -1.37 23.26 -39.50
N PRO A 263 -2.57 22.71 -39.22
CA PRO A 263 -3.14 21.64 -40.03
C PRO A 263 -3.43 22.16 -41.44
N THR A 264 -2.79 21.55 -42.43
CA THR A 264 -3.12 21.77 -43.85
C THR A 264 -4.32 20.89 -44.18
N ALA A 265 -5.37 21.48 -44.73
CA ALA A 265 -6.62 20.79 -45.07
C ALA A 265 -6.40 19.70 -46.14
N THR A 266 -6.79 18.47 -45.81
CA THR A 266 -6.85 17.32 -46.74
C THR A 266 -8.15 17.39 -47.57
N PRO A 267 -8.14 17.12 -48.89
CA PRO A 267 -9.35 17.17 -49.72
C PRO A 267 -10.29 15.97 -49.47
N PRO A 268 -11.60 16.10 -49.78
CA PRO A 268 -12.61 15.10 -49.42
C PRO A 268 -12.54 13.84 -50.31
N PRO A 269 -13.03 12.68 -49.82
CA PRO A 269 -13.01 11.43 -50.56
C PRO A 269 -14.07 11.40 -51.69
N PRO A 270 -13.90 10.60 -52.75
CA PRO A 270 -14.89 10.47 -53.82
C PRO A 270 -16.07 9.54 -53.44
N MET A 271 -17.26 9.84 -54.00
CA MET A 271 -18.54 9.12 -53.87
C MET A 271 -18.59 7.79 -54.69
N PRO A 272 -19.55 6.86 -54.42
CA PRO A 272 -19.43 5.41 -54.67
C PRO A 272 -20.11 4.91 -55.96
N SER A 273 -19.92 3.62 -56.28
CA SER A 273 -20.67 2.87 -57.30
C SER A 273 -20.68 1.35 -56.98
N PRO A 274 -21.60 0.52 -57.51
CA PRO A 274 -22.94 0.28 -56.97
C PRO A 274 -23.12 -1.10 -56.33
N THR A 275 -24.23 -1.19 -55.60
CA THR A 275 -24.83 -2.25 -54.79
C THR A 275 -24.79 -3.68 -55.38
N ALA A 276 -24.36 -4.64 -54.53
CA ALA A 276 -24.79 -6.03 -54.61
C ALA A 276 -25.85 -6.31 -53.53
N THR A 277 -26.92 -7.01 -53.90
CA THR A 277 -28.08 -7.40 -53.09
C THR A 277 -27.68 -8.24 -51.86
N PRO A 278 -28.27 -8.04 -50.66
CA PRO A 278 -27.90 -8.80 -49.47
C PRO A 278 -28.48 -10.22 -49.49
N LEU A 279 -27.66 -11.19 -49.09
CA LEU A 279 -28.06 -12.53 -48.67
C LEU A 279 -28.74 -12.46 -47.28
N PRO A 280 -29.60 -13.42 -46.90
CA PRO A 280 -30.29 -13.41 -45.62
C PRO A 280 -29.30 -13.45 -44.44
N PRO A 281 -29.65 -12.86 -43.28
CA PRO A 281 -28.76 -12.82 -42.13
C PRO A 281 -28.45 -14.24 -41.66
N ILE A 282 -27.17 -14.58 -41.67
CA ILE A 282 -26.63 -15.68 -40.88
C ILE A 282 -26.80 -15.24 -39.41
N PRO A 283 -27.34 -16.09 -38.51
CA PRO A 283 -27.40 -15.74 -37.10
C PRO A 283 -25.98 -15.43 -36.61
N SER A 284 -25.77 -14.24 -36.07
CA SER A 284 -24.51 -13.88 -35.42
C SER A 284 -24.21 -14.94 -34.38
N PRO A 285 -23.02 -15.58 -34.39
CA PRO A 285 -22.60 -16.34 -33.23
C PRO A 285 -22.59 -15.38 -32.06
N THR A 286 -23.20 -15.78 -30.94
CA THR A 286 -22.95 -15.16 -29.64
C THR A 286 -21.44 -15.22 -29.46
N MET A 287 -20.75 -14.11 -29.71
CA MET A 287 -19.33 -14.03 -29.47
C MET A 287 -19.15 -14.17 -27.97
N THR A 288 -18.47 -15.24 -27.55
CA THR A 288 -17.87 -15.26 -26.23
C THR A 288 -17.03 -13.99 -26.11
N PRO A 289 -17.23 -13.15 -25.08
CA PRO A 289 -16.43 -11.95 -24.91
C PRO A 289 -14.95 -12.37 -24.90
N LEU A 290 -14.12 -11.75 -25.74
CA LEU A 290 -12.68 -12.00 -25.75
C LEU A 290 -12.06 -11.25 -24.55
N PRO A 291 -10.95 -11.74 -23.99
CA PRO A 291 -10.24 -11.00 -22.97
C PRO A 291 -9.71 -9.71 -23.60
N PRO A 292 -9.68 -8.59 -22.87
CA PRO A 292 -9.10 -7.35 -23.38
C PRO A 292 -7.65 -7.61 -23.77
N THR A 293 -7.26 -7.17 -24.96
CA THR A 293 -5.84 -7.20 -25.37
C THR A 293 -5.09 -6.13 -24.59
N SER A 294 -3.80 -6.36 -24.30
CA SER A 294 -2.96 -5.34 -23.65
C SER A 294 -3.06 -3.99 -24.38
N ASN A 295 -3.21 -2.91 -23.61
CA ASN A 295 -3.42 -1.53 -24.08
C ASN A 295 -4.68 -1.33 -24.94
N THR A 296 -5.82 -1.82 -24.46
CA THR A 296 -7.10 -1.52 -25.12
C THR A 296 -7.42 -0.03 -24.95
N GLU A 297 -7.48 0.72 -26.06
CA GLU A 297 -7.89 2.12 -26.03
C GLU A 297 -9.40 2.24 -25.79
N ILE A 298 -9.79 3.12 -24.85
CA ILE A 298 -11.17 3.38 -24.44
C ILE A 298 -11.46 4.88 -24.50
N ALA A 299 -12.74 5.22 -24.65
CA ALA A 299 -13.24 6.59 -24.65
C ALA A 299 -14.23 6.83 -23.50
N TYR A 300 -14.52 8.11 -23.23
CA TYR A 300 -15.51 8.47 -22.22
C TYR A 300 -16.88 7.85 -22.49
N GLY A 301 -17.40 7.14 -21.48
CA GLY A 301 -18.69 6.48 -21.53
C GLY A 301 -18.66 5.05 -22.04
N ASP A 302 -17.48 4.52 -22.41
CA ASP A 302 -17.34 3.12 -22.80
C ASP A 302 -17.61 2.19 -21.60
N VAL A 303 -18.25 1.06 -21.91
CA VAL A 303 -18.46 -0.06 -20.98
C VAL A 303 -17.88 -1.31 -21.64
N ILE A 304 -16.90 -1.92 -21.00
CA ILE A 304 -16.22 -3.11 -21.50
C ILE A 304 -16.59 -4.29 -20.62
N GLU A 305 -17.15 -5.32 -21.24
CA GLU A 305 -17.38 -6.61 -20.60
C GLU A 305 -16.32 -7.60 -21.09
N GLY A 306 -15.71 -8.34 -20.16
CA GLY A 306 -14.65 -9.28 -20.47
C GLY A 306 -14.29 -10.17 -19.28
N TYR A 307 -13.30 -11.02 -19.51
CA TYR A 307 -12.66 -11.80 -18.45
C TYR A 307 -11.17 -11.48 -18.43
N LEU A 308 -10.54 -11.54 -17.27
CA LEU A 308 -9.09 -11.42 -17.18
C LEU A 308 -8.47 -12.78 -17.53
N SER A 309 -7.65 -12.83 -18.58
CA SER A 309 -6.86 -14.03 -18.91
C SER A 309 -5.55 -14.14 -18.10
N THR A 310 -5.19 -13.04 -17.45
CA THR A 310 -4.07 -12.82 -16.52
C THR A 310 -4.64 -12.19 -15.24
N ASN A 311 -3.85 -11.89 -14.22
CA ASN A 311 -4.38 -11.20 -13.02
C ASN A 311 -4.69 -9.71 -13.27
N THR A 312 -4.35 -9.17 -14.44
CA THR A 312 -4.49 -7.73 -14.78
C THR A 312 -5.00 -7.52 -16.20
N ALA A 313 -5.61 -6.35 -16.44
CA ALA A 313 -5.94 -5.82 -17.78
C ALA A 313 -5.63 -4.32 -17.84
N ARG A 314 -5.13 -3.86 -18.99
CA ARG A 314 -4.71 -2.45 -19.19
C ARG A 314 -5.56 -1.76 -20.25
N PHE A 315 -6.03 -0.57 -19.88
CA PHE A 315 -6.78 0.33 -20.74
C PHE A 315 -6.08 1.69 -20.83
N THR A 316 -6.15 2.33 -21.98
CA THR A 316 -5.66 3.71 -22.19
C THR A 316 -6.82 4.59 -22.64
N PHE A 317 -6.84 5.85 -22.23
CA PHE A 317 -7.81 6.82 -22.72
C PHE A 317 -7.15 8.20 -22.83
N ASN A 318 -7.67 9.03 -23.72
CA ASN A 318 -7.24 10.42 -23.84
C ASN A 318 -8.16 11.31 -23.01
N GLY A 319 -7.64 11.90 -21.94
CA GLY A 319 -8.39 12.84 -21.11
C GLY A 319 -8.02 14.30 -21.33
N THR A 320 -8.90 15.22 -20.93
CA THR A 320 -8.61 16.67 -20.95
C THR A 320 -8.38 17.17 -19.53
N ALA A 321 -7.36 18.01 -19.33
CA ALA A 321 -7.11 18.64 -18.04
C ALA A 321 -8.35 19.41 -17.52
N GLY A 322 -8.72 19.18 -16.28
CA GLY A 322 -9.94 19.68 -15.64
C GLY A 322 -11.19 18.82 -15.86
N ASP A 323 -11.10 17.71 -16.60
CA ASP A 323 -12.20 16.75 -16.71
C ASP A 323 -12.37 16.00 -15.38
N ILE A 324 -13.61 15.84 -14.93
CA ILE A 324 -13.94 15.01 -13.77
C ILE A 324 -14.37 13.63 -14.24
N ILE A 325 -13.58 12.61 -13.92
CA ILE A 325 -13.81 11.23 -14.36
C ILE A 325 -14.30 10.33 -13.22
N ASN A 326 -15.00 9.26 -13.61
CA ASN A 326 -15.37 8.15 -12.75
C ASN A 326 -15.05 6.86 -13.51
N ILE A 327 -14.24 6.00 -12.94
CA ILE A 327 -13.88 4.68 -13.47
C ILE A 327 -14.44 3.66 -12.49
N THR A 328 -15.07 2.60 -12.98
CA THR A 328 -15.63 1.54 -12.14
C THR A 328 -15.33 0.20 -12.77
N LEU A 329 -14.80 -0.72 -11.97
CA LEU A 329 -14.55 -2.11 -12.32
C LEU A 329 -15.43 -2.97 -11.43
N ASN A 330 -16.32 -3.74 -12.06
CA ASN A 330 -17.21 -4.64 -11.35
C ASN A 330 -16.82 -6.09 -11.63
N SER A 331 -16.71 -6.90 -10.59
CA SER A 331 -16.40 -8.33 -10.69
C SER A 331 -17.22 -9.13 -9.69
N SER A 332 -17.72 -10.30 -10.12
CA SER A 332 -18.31 -11.30 -9.22
C SER A 332 -17.33 -12.39 -8.81
N ASP A 333 -16.16 -12.44 -9.47
CA ASP A 333 -15.29 -13.61 -9.45
C ASP A 333 -13.99 -13.38 -8.67
N PHE A 334 -13.57 -12.13 -8.53
CA PHE A 334 -12.35 -11.74 -7.85
C PHE A 334 -12.52 -10.35 -7.24
N ASP A 335 -11.80 -10.12 -6.14
CA ASP A 335 -11.68 -8.79 -5.56
C ASP A 335 -10.89 -7.89 -6.52
N SER A 336 -11.45 -6.74 -6.86
CA SER A 336 -10.93 -5.90 -7.93
C SER A 336 -10.37 -4.61 -7.38
N TYR A 337 -9.23 -4.19 -7.93
CA TYR A 337 -8.65 -2.88 -7.68
C TYR A 337 -8.41 -2.14 -9.00
N LEU A 338 -8.39 -0.81 -8.92
CA LEU A 338 -8.13 0.09 -10.04
C LEU A 338 -6.92 0.97 -9.72
N LEU A 339 -5.99 1.06 -10.66
CA LEU A 339 -4.88 2.00 -10.66
C LEU A 339 -5.00 2.91 -11.89
N LEU A 340 -4.81 4.21 -11.69
CA LEU A 340 -4.81 5.22 -12.74
C LEU A 340 -3.43 5.86 -12.81
N TYR A 341 -2.84 5.88 -14.00
CA TYR A 341 -1.52 6.44 -14.25
C TYR A 341 -1.59 7.65 -15.19
N ASP A 342 -0.64 8.58 -15.07
CA ASP A 342 -0.45 9.66 -16.02
C ASP A 342 0.34 9.24 -17.27
N GLU A 343 0.63 10.19 -18.16
CA GLU A 343 1.37 9.94 -19.40
C GLU A 343 2.84 9.54 -19.19
N ASN A 344 3.39 9.79 -17.99
CA ASN A 344 4.76 9.45 -17.61
C ASN A 344 4.84 8.15 -16.81
N GLY A 345 3.70 7.49 -16.55
CA GLY A 345 3.64 6.25 -15.77
C GLY A 345 3.58 6.47 -14.25
N PHE A 346 3.27 7.68 -13.77
CA PHE A 346 3.05 7.91 -12.34
C PHE A 346 1.62 7.56 -11.95
N GLU A 347 1.44 6.78 -10.88
CA GLU A 347 0.11 6.47 -10.33
C GLU A 347 -0.51 7.73 -9.70
N ILE A 348 -1.57 8.25 -10.30
CA ILE A 348 -2.26 9.48 -9.87
C ILE A 348 -3.54 9.21 -9.08
N ALA A 349 -4.08 7.99 -9.15
CA ALA A 349 -5.18 7.56 -8.28
C ALA A 349 -5.22 6.04 -8.17
N ARG A 350 -5.72 5.55 -7.04
CA ARG A 350 -6.04 4.13 -6.82
C ARG A 350 -7.35 3.98 -6.09
N ASP A 351 -7.99 2.83 -6.31
CA ASP A 351 -9.04 2.35 -5.43
C ASP A 351 -8.96 0.84 -5.28
N VAL A 352 -8.94 0.39 -4.02
CA VAL A 352 -8.72 -1.00 -3.65
C VAL A 352 -9.99 -1.70 -3.14
N ASP A 353 -11.02 -0.97 -2.70
CA ASP A 353 -12.27 -1.58 -2.18
C ASP A 353 -13.52 -0.65 -2.09
N SER A 354 -13.50 0.57 -2.64
CA SER A 354 -14.55 1.56 -2.34
C SER A 354 -15.89 1.39 -3.06
N GLY A 355 -16.02 0.37 -3.93
CA GLY A 355 -17.25 0.10 -4.70
C GLY A 355 -18.36 -0.61 -3.90
N GLY A 356 -18.02 -1.23 -2.77
CA GLY A 356 -18.86 -2.22 -2.09
C GLY A 356 -18.81 -3.58 -2.79
N ASP A 357 -18.78 -4.67 -2.00
CA ASP A 357 -18.48 -6.03 -2.43
C ASP A 357 -17.09 -6.11 -3.12
N LEU A 358 -16.90 -6.94 -4.16
CA LEU A 358 -15.61 -7.20 -4.85
C LEU A 358 -15.22 -6.12 -5.90
N ASN A 359 -15.82 -4.92 -5.83
CA ASN A 359 -15.77 -3.92 -6.91
C ASN A 359 -14.91 -2.71 -6.53
N SER A 360 -14.22 -2.13 -7.52
CA SER A 360 -13.42 -0.90 -7.36
C SER A 360 -13.94 0.25 -8.19
N ARG A 361 -13.69 1.47 -7.70
CA ARG A 361 -14.11 2.74 -8.26
C ARG A 361 -13.11 3.87 -7.99
N ILE A 362 -12.58 4.44 -9.06
CA ILE A 362 -11.88 5.73 -9.00
C ILE A 362 -12.87 6.84 -9.32
N GLY A 363 -13.04 7.79 -8.40
CA GLY A 363 -13.66 9.09 -8.67
C GLY A 363 -14.86 9.47 -7.79
N PRO A 364 -15.34 10.72 -7.88
CA PRO A 364 -14.96 11.73 -8.88
C PRO A 364 -13.51 12.20 -8.74
N PHE A 365 -12.74 12.16 -9.84
CA PHE A 365 -11.33 12.54 -9.91
C PHE A 365 -11.10 13.58 -11.01
N GLU A 366 -10.37 14.66 -10.74
CA GLU A 366 -10.08 15.73 -11.71
C GLU A 366 -8.72 15.48 -12.39
N LEU A 367 -8.71 15.43 -13.72
CA LEU A 367 -7.52 15.17 -14.56
C LEU A 367 -6.60 16.39 -14.74
#